data_AF-A0A8B6FAH7-F1
#
_entry.id   AF-A0A8B6FAH7-F1
#
_cell.length_a   1.000
_cell.length_b   1.000
_cell.length_c   1.000
_cell.angle_alpha   90.00
_cell.angle_beta   90.00
_cell.angle_gamma   90.00
#
_symmetry.space_group_name_H-M   'P 1'
#
loop_
_entity.id
_entity.type
_entity.pdbx_description
1 polymer ?
#
loop_
_entity_poly.entity_id
_entity_poly.type
_entity_poly.pdbx_seq_one_letter_code
_entity_poly.pdbx_strand_id
1 'polypeptide(L)'
;MMISQFLCFSQKDKISPEKAVENLRYIIELLEQLLTNKEFDKDFQDELSAACPSYMGVLQTYKRDLLRNDCGILIAGETSAGKTTLINQLVGKDMFFTNNLASTGTICRIHNSKSLSVQIHSIDHPTKEKAAADFDELASLIKQYSDIESNPPEVIDVYLPVPILK
;
A
#
# COMPACT_ATOMS: atom_id res chain seq x y z
N MET A 1 11.84 61.58 -5.90
CA MET A 1 11.54 60.35 -5.13
C MET A 1 10.16 59.87 -5.57
N MET A 2 9.94 59.08 -6.62
CA MET A 2 10.65 57.91 -7.15
C MET A 2 11.04 56.91 -6.05
N ILE A 3 10.13 55.94 -5.83
CA ILE A 3 10.31 54.48 -5.82
C ILE A 3 9.17 53.91 -4.95
N SER A 4 8.04 53.59 -5.59
CA SER A 4 7.00 52.71 -5.02
C SER A 4 6.44 51.81 -6.12
N GLN A 5 7.34 51.31 -6.96
CA GLN A 5 7.04 50.47 -8.10
C GLN A 5 7.98 49.25 -8.06
N PHE A 6 8.01 48.54 -6.93
CA PHE A 6 8.71 47.26 -6.81
C PHE A 6 8.06 46.43 -5.70
N LEU A 7 6.87 45.92 -6.00
CA LEU A 7 6.30 44.72 -5.40
C LEU A 7 5.15 44.23 -6.28
N CYS A 8 5.46 44.05 -7.56
CA CYS A 8 4.74 43.14 -8.43
C CYS A 8 5.63 41.90 -8.59
N PHE A 9 5.01 40.72 -8.74
CA PHE A 9 5.61 39.41 -9.04
C PHE A 9 6.17 38.54 -7.89
N SER A 10 5.25 37.91 -7.14
CA SER A 10 5.29 36.44 -6.91
C SER A 10 4.08 35.98 -6.09
N GLN A 11 2.89 36.04 -6.68
CA GLN A 11 1.87 35.06 -6.35
C GLN A 11 2.16 33.82 -7.20
N LYS A 12 3.04 32.94 -6.71
CA LYS A 12 3.04 31.55 -7.20
C LYS A 12 1.73 30.97 -6.71
N ASP A 13 0.77 30.79 -7.61
CA ASP A 13 -0.44 30.02 -7.36
C ASP A 13 -0.03 28.67 -6.75
N LYS A 14 -0.23 28.51 -5.45
CA LYS A 14 0.01 27.24 -4.77
C LYS A 14 -1.06 26.28 -5.28
N ILE A 15 -0.68 25.46 -6.25
CA ILE A 15 -1.48 24.32 -6.71
C ILE A 15 -1.78 23.46 -5.47
N SER A 16 -3.07 23.14 -5.24
CA SER A 16 -3.44 22.26 -4.13
C SER A 16 -2.84 20.85 -4.36
N PRO A 17 -2.50 20.11 -3.30
CA PRO A 17 -1.93 18.76 -3.43
C PRO A 17 -2.79 17.84 -4.29
N GLU A 18 -4.11 17.91 -4.11
CA GLU A 18 -5.10 17.15 -4.90
C GLU A 18 -5.00 17.44 -6.39
N LYS A 19 -4.91 18.73 -6.76
CA LYS A 19 -4.80 19.15 -8.16
C LYS A 19 -3.45 18.81 -8.77
N ALA A 20 -2.39 18.78 -7.97
CA ALA A 20 -1.08 18.32 -8.41
C ALA A 20 -1.08 16.82 -8.73
N VAL A 21 -1.73 16.00 -7.90
CA VAL A 21 -1.89 14.55 -8.15
C VAL A 21 -2.72 14.30 -9.41
N GLU A 22 -3.83 15.03 -9.58
CA GLU A 22 -4.68 14.92 -10.78
C GLU A 22 -3.92 15.28 -12.06
N ASN A 23 -3.13 16.36 -12.04
CA ASN A 23 -2.28 16.74 -13.16
C ASN A 23 -1.22 15.68 -13.48
N LEU A 24 -0.57 15.12 -12.45
CA LEU A 24 0.43 14.06 -12.63
C LEU A 24 -0.19 12.80 -13.24
N ARG A 25 -1.38 12.42 -12.77
CA ARG A 25 -2.12 11.29 -13.33
C ARG A 25 -2.42 11.50 -14.81
N TYR A 26 -2.94 12.67 -15.18
CA TYR A 26 -3.24 13.01 -16.56
C TYR A 26 -1.99 12.94 -17.46
N ILE A 27 -0.86 13.48 -16.99
CA ILE A 27 0.41 13.45 -17.73
C ILE A 27 0.88 12.01 -17.97
N ILE A 28 0.79 11.13 -16.95
CA ILE A 28 1.20 9.72 -17.10
C ILE A 28 0.30 8.98 -18.08
N GLU A 29 -1.01 9.22 -18.06
CA GLU A 29 -1.95 8.61 -19.01
C GLU A 29 -1.65 9.06 -20.46
N LEU A 30 -1.32 10.34 -20.66
CA LEU A 30 -0.90 10.85 -21.97
C LEU A 30 0.42 10.22 -22.43
N LEU A 31 1.41 10.11 -21.55
CA LEU A 31 2.70 9.50 -21.87
C LEU A 31 2.53 8.03 -22.27
N GLU A 32 1.70 7.28 -21.54
CA GLU A 32 1.40 5.88 -21.87
C GLU A 32 0.74 5.75 -23.25
N GLN A 33 -0.25 6.60 -23.56
CA GLN A 33 -0.90 6.60 -24.87
C GLN A 33 0.07 6.92 -26.00
N LEU A 34 0.92 7.92 -25.79
CA LEU A 34 1.92 8.35 -26.76
C LEU A 34 2.95 7.25 -27.01
N LEU A 35 3.46 6.61 -25.96
CA LEU A 35 4.45 5.53 -26.06
C LEU A 35 3.87 4.21 -26.60
N THR A 36 2.56 3.98 -26.44
CA THR A 36 1.87 2.77 -26.92
C THR A 36 1.31 2.93 -28.33
N ASN A 37 1.30 4.15 -28.88
CA ASN A 37 0.80 4.39 -30.22
C ASN A 37 1.67 3.68 -31.27
N LYS A 38 1.02 2.95 -32.19
CA LYS A 38 1.69 2.19 -33.27
C LYS A 38 2.30 3.09 -34.34
N GLU A 39 1.86 4.34 -34.43
CA GLU A 39 2.45 5.37 -35.30
C GLU A 39 3.63 6.10 -34.64
N PHE A 40 3.95 5.75 -33.39
CA PHE A 40 5.05 6.37 -32.67
C PHE A 40 6.39 5.91 -33.22
N ASP A 41 7.31 6.86 -33.37
CA ASP A 41 8.57 6.67 -34.09
C ASP A 41 9.40 5.53 -33.49
N LYS A 42 9.68 4.54 -34.32
CA LYS A 42 10.41 3.33 -33.93
C LYS A 42 11.85 3.66 -33.54
N ASP A 43 12.46 4.65 -34.19
CA ASP A 43 13.82 5.08 -33.89
C ASP A 43 13.91 5.67 -32.48
N PHE A 44 12.87 6.42 -32.09
CA PHE A 44 12.77 6.98 -30.74
C PHE A 44 12.47 5.91 -29.68
N GLN A 45 11.66 4.89 -29.99
CA GLN A 45 11.47 3.75 -29.10
C GLN A 45 12.77 2.96 -28.88
N ASP A 46 13.55 2.77 -29.94
CA ASP A 46 14.84 2.10 -29.88
C ASP A 46 15.84 2.91 -29.04
N GLU A 47 15.90 4.24 -29.22
CA GLU A 47 16.74 5.14 -28.41
C GLU A 47 16.32 5.16 -26.93
N LEU A 48 15.01 5.22 -26.65
CA LEU A 48 14.47 5.11 -25.28
C LEU A 48 14.81 3.77 -24.63
N SER A 49 14.69 2.67 -25.39
CA SER A 49 14.99 1.34 -24.89
C SER A 49 16.49 1.16 -24.59
N ALA A 50 17.35 1.82 -25.37
CA ALA A 50 18.80 1.85 -25.14
C ALA A 50 19.18 2.69 -23.91
N ALA A 51 18.53 3.84 -23.70
CA ALA A 51 18.79 4.72 -22.56
C ALA A 51 18.20 4.18 -21.25
N CYS A 52 17.00 3.60 -21.30
CA CYS A 52 16.30 3.06 -20.15
C CYS A 52 15.65 1.71 -20.50
N PRO A 53 16.36 0.60 -20.27
CA PRO A 53 15.79 -0.73 -20.42
C PRO A 53 14.55 -0.86 -19.52
N SER A 54 13.43 -1.29 -20.09
CA SER A 54 12.16 -1.45 -19.36
C SER A 54 11.49 -0.14 -18.90
N TYR A 55 11.69 0.97 -19.62
CA TYR A 55 10.99 2.24 -19.35
C TYR A 55 9.47 2.07 -19.18
N MET A 56 8.85 1.16 -19.94
CA MET A 56 7.42 0.88 -19.84
C MET A 56 7.03 0.26 -18.49
N GLY A 57 7.85 -0.64 -17.94
CA GLY A 57 7.63 -1.22 -16.62
C GLY A 57 7.79 -0.18 -15.50
N VAL A 58 8.73 0.75 -15.68
CA VAL A 58 8.91 1.89 -14.77
C VAL A 58 7.68 2.80 -14.79
N LEU A 59 7.19 3.16 -15.98
CA LEU A 59 5.98 3.97 -16.16
C LEU A 59 4.76 3.32 -15.49
N GLN A 60 4.55 2.02 -15.72
CA GLN A 60 3.46 1.26 -15.10
C GLN A 60 3.57 1.21 -13.58
N THR A 61 4.79 1.11 -13.04
CA THR A 61 5.04 1.14 -11.59
C THR A 61 4.66 2.50 -11.01
N TYR A 62 5.12 3.60 -11.61
CA TYR A 62 4.76 4.95 -11.18
C TYR A 62 3.26 5.22 -11.27
N LYS A 63 2.61 4.76 -12.34
CA LYS A 63 1.16 4.86 -12.50
C LYS A 63 0.44 4.13 -11.36
N ARG A 64 0.86 2.91 -11.05
CA ARG A 64 0.29 2.13 -9.93
C ARG A 64 0.48 2.85 -8.61
N ASP A 65 1.65 3.40 -8.35
CA ASP A 65 1.97 4.04 -7.08
C ASP A 65 1.23 5.38 -6.90
N LEU A 66 1.00 6.14 -7.98
CA LEU A 66 0.15 7.34 -7.95
C LEU A 66 -1.34 7.05 -7.80
N LEU A 67 -1.80 5.88 -8.25
CA LEU A 67 -3.18 5.44 -8.11
C LEU A 67 -3.45 4.72 -6.78
N ARG A 68 -2.40 4.38 -6.02
CA ARG A 68 -2.56 3.83 -4.67
C ARG A 68 -3.08 4.92 -3.76
N ASN A 69 -4.32 4.75 -3.29
CA ASN A 69 -4.89 5.52 -2.19
C ASN A 69 -4.61 4.90 -0.82
N ASP A 70 -3.74 3.88 -0.77
CA ASP A 70 -3.47 3.15 0.46
C ASP A 70 -2.57 3.97 1.39
N CYS A 71 -3.08 4.37 2.55
CA CYS A 71 -2.28 4.97 3.61
C CYS A 71 -1.81 3.89 4.58
N GLY A 72 -0.54 3.51 4.51
CA GLY A 72 0.06 2.56 5.44
C GLY A 72 0.27 3.19 6.82
N ILE A 73 -0.35 2.64 7.86
CA ILE A 73 -0.16 3.05 9.26
C ILE A 73 0.63 1.97 9.98
N LEU A 74 1.81 2.32 10.53
CA LEU A 74 2.62 1.42 11.34
C LEU A 74 2.34 1.66 12.82
N ILE A 75 1.83 0.64 13.50
CA ILE A 75 1.66 0.64 14.96
C ILE A 75 2.82 -0.12 15.57
N ALA A 76 3.74 0.59 16.23
CA ALA A 76 4.92 0.05 16.87
C ALA A 76 4.97 0.42 18.37
N GLY A 77 5.66 -0.39 19.17
CA GLY A 77 5.80 -0.17 20.61
C GLY A 77 6.21 -1.46 21.35
N GLU A 78 6.53 -1.34 22.63
CA GLU A 78 6.94 -2.48 23.46
C GLU A 78 5.86 -3.55 23.60
N THR A 79 6.26 -4.78 23.89
CA THR A 79 5.35 -5.88 24.24
C THR A 79 4.43 -5.42 25.38
N SER A 80 3.14 -5.79 25.32
CA SER A 80 2.13 -5.42 26.32
C SER A 80 1.73 -3.93 26.37
N ALA A 81 2.19 -3.08 25.45
CA ALA A 81 1.79 -1.67 25.38
C ALA A 81 0.33 -1.42 24.92
N GLY A 82 -0.48 -2.48 24.76
CA GLY A 82 -1.88 -2.36 24.33
C GLY A 82 -2.09 -2.19 22.82
N LYS A 83 -1.07 -2.42 21.99
CA LYS A 83 -1.17 -2.32 20.52
C LYS A 83 -2.28 -3.22 19.95
N THR A 84 -2.35 -4.47 20.38
CA THR A 84 -3.40 -5.41 19.95
C THR A 84 -4.77 -4.94 20.40
N THR A 85 -4.89 -4.41 21.62
CA THR A 85 -6.14 -3.83 22.13
C THR A 85 -6.60 -2.65 21.28
N LEU A 86 -5.68 -1.76 20.91
CA LEU A 86 -5.97 -0.65 19.99
C LEU A 86 -6.46 -1.14 18.63
N ILE A 87 -5.81 -2.15 18.06
CA ILE A 87 -6.20 -2.73 16.76
C ILE A 87 -7.59 -3.36 16.85
N ASN A 88 -7.88 -4.15 17.88
CA ASN A 88 -9.22 -4.73 18.09
C ASN A 88 -10.30 -3.66 18.20
N GLN A 89 -10.01 -2.55 18.90
CA GLN A 89 -10.92 -1.41 18.99
C GLN A 89 -11.12 -0.69 17.64
N LEU A 90 -10.05 -0.51 16.86
CA LEU A 90 -10.14 0.09 15.51
C LEU A 90 -10.95 -0.76 14.53
N VAL A 91 -10.81 -2.08 14.63
CA VAL A 91 -11.57 -3.03 13.83
C VAL A 91 -13.00 -3.22 14.35
N GLY A 92 -13.24 -2.91 15.63
CA GLY A 92 -14.53 -3.07 16.30
C GLY A 92 -14.84 -4.53 16.69
N LYS A 93 -13.83 -5.41 16.70
CA LYS A 93 -13.96 -6.83 17.07
C LYS A 93 -12.69 -7.34 17.74
N ASP A 94 -12.87 -8.22 18.72
CA ASP A 94 -11.77 -8.90 19.42
C ASP A 94 -11.30 -10.13 18.65
N MET A 95 -10.51 -9.89 17.59
CA MET A 95 -10.04 -10.95 16.69
C MET A 95 -8.53 -11.16 16.71
N PHE A 96 -7.75 -10.18 17.17
CA PHE A 96 -6.31 -10.30 17.35
C PHE A 96 -6.00 -10.64 18.81
N PHE A 97 -5.19 -11.70 19.03
CA PHE A 97 -4.92 -12.23 20.36
C PHE A 97 -3.95 -11.35 21.15
N THR A 98 -4.31 -11.04 22.40
CA THR A 98 -3.53 -10.24 23.35
C THR A 98 -2.47 -11.03 24.12
N ASN A 99 -2.26 -12.31 23.82
CA ASN A 99 -1.38 -13.15 24.64
C ASN A 99 0.09 -12.78 24.47
N ASN A 100 0.73 -12.51 25.62
CA ASN A 100 2.12 -12.13 25.87
C ASN A 100 3.16 -13.22 25.52
N LEU A 101 3.00 -13.98 24.44
CA LEU A 101 4.16 -14.64 23.84
C LEU A 101 4.85 -13.61 22.96
N ALA A 102 6.08 -13.29 23.34
CA ALA A 102 6.97 -12.36 22.69
C ALA A 102 6.69 -12.24 21.17
N SER A 103 6.16 -11.08 20.80
CA SER A 103 6.07 -10.62 19.43
C SER A 103 7.49 -10.49 18.87
N THR A 104 8.06 -11.57 18.38
CA THR A 104 9.36 -11.57 17.72
C THR A 104 9.29 -12.46 16.50
N GLY A 105 8.75 -11.93 15.39
CA GLY A 105 8.94 -12.54 14.08
C GLY A 105 7.93 -12.12 13.04
N THR A 106 6.63 -12.16 13.36
CA THR A 106 5.59 -12.07 12.35
C THR A 106 4.97 -10.68 12.26
N ILE A 107 5.11 -10.04 11.10
CA ILE A 107 4.42 -8.80 10.76
C ILE A 107 2.97 -9.14 10.42
N CYS A 108 2.01 -8.56 11.14
CA CYS A 108 0.61 -8.63 10.74
C CYS A 108 0.22 -7.36 9.99
N ARG A 109 -0.35 -7.51 8.79
CA ARG A 109 -0.91 -6.40 8.02
C ARG A 109 -2.41 -6.57 7.90
N ILE A 110 -3.12 -5.45 7.98
CA ILE A 110 -4.58 -5.43 7.89
C ILE A 110 -4.95 -4.64 6.65
N HIS A 111 -5.73 -5.28 5.79
CA HIS A 111 -6.19 -4.72 4.53
C HIS A 111 -7.72 -4.67 4.53
N ASN A 112 -8.25 -3.59 3.97
CA ASN A 112 -9.68 -3.48 3.74
C ASN A 112 -10.10 -4.39 2.58
N SER A 113 -11.06 -5.27 2.82
CA SER A 113 -11.62 -6.14 1.80
C SER A 113 -13.09 -6.41 2.06
N LYS A 114 -13.83 -6.73 0.99
CA LYS A 114 -15.23 -7.18 1.11
C LYS A 114 -15.32 -8.62 1.61
N SER A 115 -14.29 -9.42 1.41
CA SER A 115 -14.20 -10.82 1.82
C SER A 115 -13.27 -10.98 3.01
N LEU A 116 -13.56 -11.98 3.85
CA LEU A 116 -12.69 -12.38 4.95
C LEU A 116 -11.67 -13.40 4.44
N SER A 117 -10.39 -13.07 4.49
CA SER A 117 -9.32 -14.00 4.13
C SER A 117 -8.02 -13.70 4.85
N VAL A 118 -7.15 -14.71 4.91
CA VAL A 118 -5.78 -14.61 5.39
C VAL A 118 -4.84 -15.06 4.29
N GLN A 119 -3.80 -14.26 4.03
CA GLN A 119 -2.66 -14.65 3.21
C GLN A 119 -1.42 -14.77 4.08
N ILE A 120 -0.70 -15.88 3.94
CA ILE A 120 0.49 -16.19 4.72
C ILE A 120 1.69 -16.16 3.78
N HIS A 121 2.65 -15.30 4.10
CA HIS A 121 3.90 -15.16 3.37
C HIS A 121 5.04 -15.77 4.18
N SER A 122 5.79 -16.65 3.53
CA SER A 122 7.00 -17.30 4.06
C SER A 122 8.06 -17.27 2.95
N ILE A 123 9.32 -17.07 3.30
CA ILE A 123 10.43 -17.05 2.33
C ILE A 123 10.54 -18.38 1.58
N ASP A 124 10.36 -19.48 2.31
CA ASP A 124 10.65 -20.83 1.81
C ASP A 124 9.44 -21.50 1.15
N HIS A 125 8.26 -20.90 1.24
CA HIS A 125 7.01 -21.53 0.84
C HIS A 125 6.12 -20.59 0.02
N PRO A 126 5.38 -21.12 -0.97
CA PRO A 126 4.44 -20.31 -1.73
C PRO A 126 3.38 -19.70 -0.80
N THR A 127 2.94 -18.50 -1.13
CA THR A 127 1.87 -17.79 -0.40
C THR A 127 0.65 -18.70 -0.28
N LYS A 128 0.18 -18.88 0.95
CA LYS A 128 -1.05 -19.63 1.22
C LYS A 128 -2.18 -18.65 1.46
N GLU A 129 -3.27 -18.80 0.72
CA GLU A 129 -4.48 -18.02 0.93
C GLU A 129 -5.60 -18.92 1.44
N LYS A 130 -6.32 -18.44 2.46
CA LYS A 130 -7.49 -19.12 2.99
C LYS A 130 -8.60 -18.11 3.27
N ALA A 131 -9.75 -18.33 2.62
CA ALA A 131 -10.96 -17.58 2.92
C ALA A 131 -11.59 -18.09 4.22
N ALA A 132 -12.24 -17.18 4.94
CA ALA A 132 -13.04 -17.47 6.13
C ALA A 132 -14.51 -17.12 5.85
N ALA A 133 -15.44 -17.91 6.38
CA ALA A 133 -16.86 -17.64 6.29
C ALA A 133 -17.31 -16.52 7.25
N ASP A 134 -16.67 -16.45 8.42
CA ASP A 134 -16.98 -15.49 9.47
C ASP A 134 -15.72 -15.04 10.23
N PHE A 135 -15.92 -14.16 11.21
CA PHE A 135 -14.83 -13.58 12.00
C PHE A 135 -14.24 -14.56 13.02
N ASP A 136 -15.01 -15.57 13.46
CA ASP A 136 -14.55 -16.55 14.45
C ASP A 136 -13.64 -17.59 13.78
N GLU A 137 -14.01 -18.03 12.57
CA GLU A 137 -13.13 -18.80 11.69
C GLU A 137 -11.87 -17.99 11.38
N LEU A 138 -12.00 -16.71 11.03
CA LEU A 138 -10.85 -15.85 10.74
C LEU A 138 -9.89 -15.74 11.94
N ALA A 139 -10.42 -15.51 13.15
CA ALA A 139 -9.61 -15.45 14.37
C ALA A 139 -8.91 -16.80 14.64
N SER A 140 -9.61 -17.92 14.39
CA SER A 140 -9.04 -19.26 14.53
C SER A 140 -7.89 -19.50 13.54
N LEU A 141 -8.02 -19.02 12.31
CA LEU A 141 -6.95 -19.09 11.31
C LEU A 141 -5.74 -18.26 11.75
N ILE A 142 -5.95 -17.01 12.16
CA ILE A 142 -4.86 -16.15 12.63
C ILE A 142 -4.10 -16.82 13.77
N LYS A 143 -4.81 -17.44 14.72
CA LYS A 143 -4.20 -18.20 15.83
C LYS A 143 -3.39 -19.39 15.35
N GLN A 144 -3.96 -20.16 14.44
CA GLN A 144 -3.32 -21.35 13.89
C GLN A 144 -1.98 -20.99 13.23
N TYR A 145 -1.90 -19.84 12.55
CA TYR A 145 -0.70 -19.42 11.85
C TYR A 145 0.28 -18.64 12.74
N SER A 146 -0.17 -18.03 13.85
CA SER A 146 0.71 -17.39 14.81
C SER A 146 1.46 -18.38 15.71
N ASP A 147 0.86 -19.54 16.00
CA ASP A 147 1.38 -20.51 16.98
C ASP A 147 2.31 -21.58 16.36
N ILE A 148 2.74 -21.41 15.10
CA ILE A 148 3.60 -22.40 14.40
C ILE A 148 5.05 -22.27 14.88
N GLU A 149 5.42 -23.05 15.90
CA GLU A 149 6.79 -23.09 16.47
C GLU A 149 7.86 -23.57 15.48
N SER A 150 7.50 -24.36 14.47
CA SER A 150 8.47 -25.02 13.59
C SER A 150 8.96 -24.17 12.41
N ASN A 151 8.18 -23.16 11.98
CA ASN A 151 8.58 -22.16 10.98
C ASN A 151 7.55 -21.01 11.00
N PRO A 152 7.75 -19.97 11.84
CA PRO A 152 6.79 -18.89 11.94
C PRO A 152 6.73 -18.12 10.60
N PRO A 153 5.54 -17.73 10.13
CA PRO A 153 5.45 -16.90 8.94
C PRO A 153 6.08 -15.52 9.19
N GLU A 154 6.67 -14.93 8.16
CA GLU A 154 7.22 -13.59 8.26
C GLU A 154 6.13 -12.53 8.25
N VAL A 155 5.12 -12.74 7.41
CA VAL A 155 4.02 -11.79 7.24
C VAL A 155 2.69 -12.54 7.14
N ILE A 156 1.70 -12.05 7.89
CA ILE A 156 0.30 -12.47 7.80
C ILE A 156 -0.52 -11.26 7.35
N ASP A 157 -1.08 -11.33 6.15
CA ASP A 157 -1.98 -10.33 5.60
C ASP A 157 -3.42 -10.75 5.88
N VAL A 158 -4.15 -9.94 6.64
CA VAL A 158 -5.53 -10.18 7.04
C VAL A 158 -6.44 -9.22 6.27
N TYR A 159 -7.40 -9.78 5.54
CA TYR A 159 -8.37 -9.05 4.75
C TYR A 159 -9.71 -9.04 5.45
N LEU A 160 -10.22 -7.86 5.80
CA LEU A 160 -11.52 -7.72 6.45
C LEU A 160 -12.21 -6.39 6.12
N PRO A 161 -13.55 -6.32 6.21
CA PRO A 161 -14.30 -5.11 5.92
C PRO A 161 -14.21 -4.12 7.10
N VAL A 162 -13.23 -3.22 7.06
CA VAL A 162 -13.00 -2.22 8.10
C VAL A 162 -13.29 -0.83 7.55
N PRO A 163 -14.33 -0.12 8.04
CA PRO A 163 -14.71 1.18 7.51
C PRO A 163 -13.60 2.25 7.59
N ILE A 164 -12.70 2.16 8.57
CA ILE A 164 -11.60 3.12 8.76
C ILE A 164 -10.41 2.90 7.79
N LEU A 165 -10.34 1.74 7.12
CA LEU A 165 -9.24 1.37 6.22
C LEU A 165 -9.60 1.58 4.73
N LYS A 166 -10.48 2.54 4.42
CA LYS A 166 -10.95 2.84 3.05
C LYS A 166 -9.97 3.64 2.21
#